data_AF-A0A4Q3CA46-F1
#
_entry.id   AF-A0A4Q3CA46-F1
#
_cell.length_a   1.000
_cell.length_b   1.000
_cell.length_c   1.000
_cell.angle_alpha   90.00
_cell.angle_beta   90.00
_cell.angle_gamma   90.00
#
_symmetry.space_group_name_H-M   'P 1'
#
loop_
_entity.id
_entity.type
_entity.pdbx_description
1 polymer ?
#
loop_
_entity_poly.entity_id
_entity_poly.type
_entity_poly.pdbx_seq_one_letter_code
_entity_poly.pdbx_strand_id
1 'polypeptide(L)'
;DQGWRVEIKKYPLLTQQGAWRTFNNQDSACMKKAKDNPDFEIDKSHIIQKDGKTLYGGFYTQAQLKELVAYAASKHIEIIPEIDMPGHMMAAINSYPFLTCNGENKFGELFSKPICPCNPATYEFAQNIFDEIMQIFPSQYIHIGGDEVDRTEWAKSAECKAMMEREGIKDLAGLHSYFINRMEKYFNSKGKRLIGWDEVIEGGISTTATIMYWRTWVPDAPVKAAKNGNSVIMTPGEPLYFDYPADQYSIYKVYHFNPIPAKLNKEEAKAIIGAQANIWSEAIPTESRADYMFMPRMTALAERLWNGKAENYDSYLKRLTAQYKRLDALKVHYRLPDIPGIVTENIFTDKAVLTIKKPMADMTIRYTT
;
A
#
# COMPACT_ATOMS: atom_id res chain seq x y z
N ASP A 1 -1.47 10.30 4.57
CA ASP A 1 -1.99 11.71 4.63
C ASP A 1 -3.45 11.86 5.02
N GLN A 2 -4.36 11.11 4.42
CA GLN A 2 -5.81 11.36 4.40
C GLN A 2 -6.57 10.67 5.54
N GLY A 3 -5.85 10.14 6.54
CA GLY A 3 -6.45 9.57 7.73
C GLY A 3 -5.47 8.78 8.57
N TRP A 4 -5.71 8.73 9.86
CA TRP A 4 -5.00 7.88 10.81
C TRP A 4 -5.95 6.81 11.37
N ARG A 5 -5.55 5.53 11.33
CA ARG A 5 -6.50 4.41 11.49
C ARG A 5 -6.26 3.51 12.70
N VAL A 6 -5.33 3.86 13.60
CA VAL A 6 -5.00 3.07 14.79
C VAL A 6 -5.05 3.92 16.06
N GLU A 7 -5.73 3.45 17.10
CA GLU A 7 -5.69 4.10 18.41
C GLU A 7 -4.28 4.08 19.02
N ILE A 8 -3.74 5.27 19.31
CA ILE A 8 -2.50 5.45 20.08
C ILE A 8 -2.86 6.19 21.38
N LYS A 9 -2.73 5.51 22.52
CA LYS A 9 -3.17 5.99 23.84
C LYS A 9 -2.44 7.27 24.22
N LYS A 10 -1.13 7.36 23.95
CA LYS A 10 -0.31 8.54 24.26
C LYS A 10 -0.62 9.74 23.36
N TYR A 11 -1.22 9.50 22.17
CA TYR A 11 -1.55 10.53 21.19
C TYR A 11 -3.01 10.42 20.71
N PRO A 12 -3.99 10.70 21.59
CA PRO A 12 -5.40 10.45 21.30
C PRO A 12 -5.96 11.31 20.16
N LEU A 13 -5.34 12.46 19.84
CA LEU A 13 -5.81 13.32 18.75
C LEU A 13 -5.66 12.64 17.38
N LEU A 14 -4.76 11.66 17.25
CA LEU A 14 -4.59 10.89 16.02
C LEU A 14 -5.90 10.21 15.60
N THR A 15 -6.70 9.70 16.54
CA THR A 15 -8.01 9.09 16.22
C THR A 15 -9.20 9.98 16.54
N GLN A 16 -9.08 10.91 17.49
CA GLN A 16 -10.17 11.87 17.76
C GLN A 16 -10.35 12.90 16.65
N GLN A 17 -9.27 13.24 15.94
CA GLN A 17 -9.26 14.20 14.85
C GLN A 17 -8.70 13.57 13.57
N GLY A 18 -7.48 13.02 13.61
CA GLY A 18 -6.78 12.50 12.43
C GLY A 18 -7.48 11.34 11.69
N ALA A 19 -8.41 10.63 12.34
CA ALA A 19 -9.22 9.59 11.71
C ALA A 19 -10.42 10.12 10.92
N TRP A 20 -10.72 11.42 10.99
CA TRP A 20 -11.95 12.00 10.46
C TRP A 20 -11.63 13.20 9.57
N ARG A 21 -12.33 13.30 8.44
CA ARG A 21 -12.14 14.41 7.50
C ARG A 21 -13.43 14.74 6.77
N THR A 22 -13.54 15.96 6.28
CA THR A 22 -14.52 16.27 5.24
C THR A 22 -14.14 15.54 3.95
N PHE A 23 -15.09 15.44 3.03
CA PHE A 23 -14.82 14.87 1.71
C PHE A 23 -13.72 15.67 1.00
N ASN A 24 -12.81 14.95 0.35
CA ASN A 24 -11.71 15.49 -0.44
C ASN A 24 -11.95 15.22 -1.94
N ASN A 25 -10.94 15.53 -2.75
CA ASN A 25 -11.03 15.35 -4.21
C ASN A 25 -11.20 13.89 -4.62
N GLN A 26 -10.63 12.93 -3.88
CA GLN A 26 -10.73 11.51 -4.19
C GLN A 26 -12.13 10.97 -3.90
N ASP A 27 -12.74 11.37 -2.78
CA ASP A 27 -14.13 11.00 -2.51
C ASP A 27 -15.08 11.62 -3.52
N SER A 28 -14.84 12.88 -3.87
CA SER A 28 -15.65 13.59 -4.86
C SER A 28 -15.58 12.90 -6.23
N ALA A 29 -14.40 12.38 -6.59
CA ALA A 29 -14.23 11.56 -7.79
C ALA A 29 -14.99 10.22 -7.70
N CYS A 30 -14.98 9.55 -6.54
CA CYS A 30 -15.77 8.35 -6.31
C CYS A 30 -17.28 8.63 -6.40
N MET A 31 -17.78 9.66 -5.72
CA MET A 31 -19.18 10.07 -5.78
C MET A 31 -19.64 10.42 -7.20
N LYS A 32 -18.77 11.01 -8.02
CA LYS A 32 -19.07 11.26 -9.43
C LYS A 32 -19.23 9.96 -10.21
N LYS A 33 -18.30 9.00 -10.03
CA LYS A 33 -18.34 7.68 -10.67
C LYS A 33 -19.51 6.82 -10.17
N ALA A 34 -19.94 7.01 -8.92
CA ALA A 34 -21.03 6.27 -8.29
C ALA A 34 -22.37 6.42 -9.04
N LYS A 35 -22.53 7.49 -9.84
CA LYS A 35 -23.71 7.72 -10.69
C LYS A 35 -23.88 6.64 -11.77
N ASP A 36 -22.77 6.15 -12.30
CA ASP A 36 -22.74 5.17 -13.39
C ASP A 36 -22.34 3.77 -12.90
N ASN A 37 -21.60 3.70 -11.79
CA ASN A 37 -21.17 2.44 -11.19
C ASN A 37 -21.30 2.48 -9.65
N PRO A 38 -22.28 1.76 -9.07
CA PRO A 38 -22.55 1.80 -7.63
C PRO A 38 -21.41 1.26 -6.76
N ASP A 39 -20.43 0.51 -7.32
CA ASP A 39 -19.25 0.06 -6.56
C ASP A 39 -18.38 1.24 -6.06
N PHE A 40 -18.57 2.45 -6.62
CA PHE A 40 -17.91 3.67 -6.16
C PHE A 40 -18.71 4.47 -5.11
N GLU A 41 -19.89 3.98 -4.70
CA GLU A 41 -20.65 4.63 -3.63
C GLU A 41 -19.87 4.56 -2.31
N ILE A 42 -19.78 5.68 -1.59
CA ILE A 42 -19.09 5.72 -0.30
C ILE A 42 -19.96 5.03 0.75
N ASP A 43 -19.34 4.15 1.53
CA ASP A 43 -20.03 3.48 2.62
C ASP A 43 -20.50 4.51 3.68
N LYS A 44 -21.82 4.59 3.81
CA LYS A 44 -22.50 5.51 4.72
C LYS A 44 -22.26 5.16 6.18
N SER A 45 -21.86 3.92 6.50
CA SER A 45 -21.50 3.50 7.87
C SER A 45 -20.30 4.27 8.42
N HIS A 46 -19.45 4.79 7.53
CA HIS A 46 -18.25 5.55 7.84
C HIS A 46 -18.46 7.07 7.79
N ILE A 47 -19.71 7.54 7.63
CA ILE A 47 -20.07 8.95 7.61
C ILE A 47 -20.78 9.33 8.91
N ILE A 48 -20.27 10.37 9.58
CA ILE A 48 -20.86 10.93 10.81
C ILE A 48 -21.16 12.42 10.65
N GLN A 49 -22.07 12.93 11.47
CA GLN A 49 -22.27 14.37 11.66
C GLN A 49 -21.65 14.79 12.98
N LYS A 50 -20.76 15.79 12.96
CA LYS A 50 -20.11 16.33 14.16
C LYS A 50 -19.86 17.82 13.98
N ASP A 51 -20.27 18.62 14.97
CA ASP A 51 -20.09 20.08 14.98
C ASP A 51 -20.60 20.78 13.70
N GLY A 52 -21.74 20.33 13.19
CA GLY A 52 -22.35 20.84 11.95
C GLY A 52 -21.62 20.47 10.66
N LYS A 53 -20.63 19.56 10.72
CA LYS A 53 -19.87 19.06 9.57
C LYS A 53 -20.17 17.58 9.33
N THR A 54 -20.26 17.22 8.05
CA THR A 54 -20.23 15.83 7.61
C THR A 54 -18.78 15.36 7.55
N LEU A 55 -18.47 14.33 8.32
CA LEU A 55 -17.14 13.73 8.38
C LEU A 55 -17.20 12.30 7.87
N TYR A 56 -16.18 11.90 7.12
CA TYR A 56 -15.95 10.55 6.65
C TYR A 56 -14.69 9.99 7.30
N GLY A 57 -14.74 8.76 7.80
CA GLY A 57 -13.60 8.14 8.45
C GLY A 57 -13.91 6.95 9.33
N GLY A 58 -13.10 6.79 10.38
CA GLY A 58 -13.08 5.62 11.24
C GLY A 58 -11.66 5.18 11.57
N PHE A 59 -11.51 4.37 12.61
CA PHE A 59 -10.25 3.82 13.06
C PHE A 59 -10.48 2.54 13.85
N TYR A 60 -9.43 1.75 14.03
CA TYR A 60 -9.44 0.58 14.89
C TYR A 60 -8.90 0.92 16.28
N THR A 61 -9.63 0.48 17.31
CA THR A 61 -9.10 0.43 18.67
C THR A 61 -7.98 -0.60 18.78
N GLN A 62 -7.13 -0.48 19.80
CA GLN A 62 -6.06 -1.47 20.02
C GLN A 62 -6.63 -2.87 20.28
N ALA A 63 -7.80 -2.96 20.93
CA ALA A 63 -8.47 -4.23 21.18
C ALA A 63 -8.92 -4.91 19.88
N GLN A 64 -9.58 -4.17 18.98
CA GLN A 64 -9.99 -4.67 17.67
C GLN A 64 -8.79 -5.12 16.83
N LEU A 65 -7.68 -4.39 16.85
CA LEU A 65 -6.47 -4.81 16.13
C LEU A 65 -5.85 -6.07 16.74
N LYS A 66 -5.84 -6.23 18.06
CA LYS A 66 -5.36 -7.46 18.72
C LYS A 66 -6.24 -8.66 18.34
N GLU A 67 -7.56 -8.48 18.28
CA GLU A 67 -8.49 -9.50 17.80
C GLU A 67 -8.24 -9.86 16.32
N LEU A 68 -8.03 -8.86 15.47
CA LEU A 68 -7.70 -9.07 14.06
C LEU A 68 -6.36 -9.84 13.89
N VAL A 69 -5.34 -9.47 14.66
CA VAL A 69 -4.05 -10.16 14.70
C VAL A 69 -4.22 -11.62 15.14
N ALA A 70 -5.00 -11.87 16.19
CA ALA A 70 -5.28 -13.23 16.66
C ALA A 70 -6.05 -14.04 15.60
N TYR A 71 -7.02 -13.42 14.93
CA TYR A 71 -7.77 -14.04 13.84
C TYR A 71 -6.87 -14.40 12.66
N ALA A 72 -6.01 -13.48 12.20
CA ALA A 72 -5.04 -13.73 11.14
C ALA A 72 -4.04 -14.84 11.51
N ALA A 73 -3.55 -14.84 12.75
CA ALA A 73 -2.67 -15.89 13.25
C ALA A 73 -3.34 -17.28 13.22
N SER A 74 -4.64 -17.36 13.53
CA SER A 74 -5.42 -18.62 13.42
C SER A 74 -5.52 -19.16 11.98
N LYS A 75 -5.18 -18.33 10.99
CA LYS A 75 -5.12 -18.65 9.55
C LYS A 75 -3.69 -18.73 9.02
N HIS A 76 -2.67 -18.72 9.90
CA HIS A 76 -1.26 -18.68 9.55
C HIS A 76 -0.85 -17.43 8.74
N ILE A 77 -1.51 -16.30 8.99
CA ILE A 77 -1.23 -15.01 8.36
C ILE A 77 -0.58 -14.10 9.41
N GLU A 78 0.62 -13.60 9.11
CA GLU A 78 1.29 -12.56 9.89
C GLU A 78 0.82 -11.17 9.42
N ILE A 79 0.44 -10.30 10.35
CA ILE A 79 0.14 -8.90 10.05
C ILE A 79 1.37 -8.06 10.39
N ILE A 80 1.95 -7.44 9.37
CA ILE A 80 3.06 -6.50 9.49
C ILE A 80 2.48 -5.08 9.44
N PRO A 81 2.55 -4.29 10.52
CA PRO A 81 1.99 -2.94 10.52
C PRO A 81 2.91 -1.97 9.78
N GLU A 82 2.28 -1.05 9.05
CA GLU A 82 2.93 0.12 8.46
C GLU A 82 2.42 1.41 9.12
N ILE A 83 3.35 2.23 9.59
CA ILE A 83 3.10 3.63 9.94
C ILE A 83 4.13 4.45 9.18
N ASP A 84 3.70 5.02 8.06
CA ASP A 84 4.60 5.69 7.12
C ASP A 84 5.20 6.97 7.70
N MET A 85 6.54 7.06 7.64
CA MET A 85 7.36 8.15 8.09
C MET A 85 8.67 8.23 7.27
N PRO A 86 9.21 9.42 7.00
CA PRO A 86 8.76 10.73 7.48
C PRO A 86 7.72 11.41 6.57
N GLY A 87 7.46 10.86 5.39
CA GLY A 87 6.41 11.30 4.45
C GLY A 87 5.00 10.97 4.95
N HIS A 88 3.99 11.29 4.15
CA HIS A 88 2.59 10.87 4.32
C HIS A 88 1.92 11.08 5.69
N MET A 89 2.42 12.02 6.49
CA MET A 89 2.01 12.22 7.89
C MET A 89 1.03 13.38 8.10
N MET A 90 0.37 13.89 7.05
CA MET A 90 -0.49 15.08 7.14
C MET A 90 -1.60 14.95 8.22
N ALA A 91 -2.21 13.78 8.39
CA ALA A 91 -3.21 13.53 9.43
C ALA A 91 -2.65 13.71 10.85
N ALA A 92 -1.43 13.23 11.09
CA ALA A 92 -0.74 13.38 12.36
C ALA A 92 -0.31 14.83 12.59
N ILE A 93 0.27 15.49 11.57
CA ILE A 93 0.73 16.88 11.64
C ILE A 93 -0.43 17.84 11.92
N ASN A 94 -1.62 17.62 11.32
CA ASN A 94 -2.81 18.42 11.63
C ASN A 94 -3.19 18.38 13.12
N SER A 95 -2.93 17.25 13.77
CA SER A 95 -3.22 17.07 15.20
C SER A 95 -2.06 17.54 16.09
N TYR A 96 -0.83 17.48 15.57
CA TYR A 96 0.41 17.77 16.29
C TYR A 96 1.36 18.60 15.40
N PRO A 97 1.15 19.92 15.29
CA PRO A 97 1.88 20.75 14.34
C PRO A 97 3.40 20.82 14.59
N PHE A 98 3.85 20.58 15.83
CA PHE A 98 5.28 20.56 16.18
C PHE A 98 6.10 19.53 15.39
N LEU A 99 5.44 18.59 14.71
CA LEU A 99 6.08 17.57 13.90
C LEU A 99 6.77 18.12 12.65
N THR A 100 6.41 19.28 12.12
CA THR A 100 7.10 19.88 10.95
C THR A 100 8.14 20.91 11.39
N CYS A 101 9.11 21.23 10.52
CA CYS A 101 10.21 22.11 10.90
C CYS A 101 9.78 23.57 11.13
N ASN A 102 8.59 23.96 10.66
CA ASN A 102 8.05 25.32 10.82
C ASN A 102 6.66 25.35 11.47
N GLY A 103 6.16 24.22 11.97
CA GLY A 103 4.82 24.14 12.57
C GLY A 103 3.66 24.24 11.59
N GLU A 104 3.93 24.33 10.28
CA GLU A 104 2.89 24.39 9.25
C GLU A 104 2.60 23.00 8.66
N ASN A 105 1.35 22.80 8.24
CA ASN A 105 0.95 21.64 7.44
C ASN A 105 0.34 22.09 6.12
N LYS A 106 0.91 21.64 5.00
CA LYS A 106 0.38 21.89 3.65
C LYS A 106 0.67 20.68 2.77
N PHE A 107 -0.19 20.45 1.79
CA PHE A 107 0.17 19.62 0.66
C PHE A 107 1.14 20.44 -0.21
N GLY A 108 2.32 19.88 -0.51
CA GLY A 108 3.28 20.44 -1.45
C GLY A 108 2.81 20.29 -2.90
N GLU A 109 3.74 20.38 -3.85
CA GLU A 109 3.40 20.23 -5.28
C GLU A 109 2.96 18.79 -5.62
N LEU A 110 3.63 17.80 -5.04
CA LEU A 110 3.37 16.38 -5.28
C LEU A 110 2.99 15.63 -4.00
N PHE A 111 3.62 15.97 -2.87
CA PHE A 111 3.46 15.24 -1.61
C PHE A 111 3.25 16.18 -0.43
N SER A 112 2.75 15.64 0.68
CA SER A 112 2.56 16.43 1.90
C SER A 112 3.89 16.79 2.56
N LYS A 113 3.87 17.85 3.39
CA LYS A 113 5.04 18.19 4.21
C LYS A 113 5.40 17.01 5.13
N PRO A 114 6.64 16.52 5.11
CA PRO A 114 7.06 15.45 5.99
C PRO A 114 7.32 15.95 7.41
N ILE A 115 7.37 15.02 8.36
CA ILE A 115 7.86 15.32 9.71
C ILE A 115 9.32 15.75 9.67
N CYS A 116 9.74 16.55 10.65
CA CYS A 116 11.04 17.18 10.71
C CYS A 116 12.07 16.22 11.32
N PRO A 117 13.06 15.72 10.56
CA PRO A 117 14.09 14.82 11.08
C PRO A 117 15.09 15.55 11.99
N CYS A 118 15.01 16.88 12.06
CA CYS A 118 15.92 17.75 12.79
C CYS A 118 15.38 18.13 14.18
N ASN A 119 14.13 17.76 14.47
CA ASN A 119 13.47 18.00 15.76
C ASN A 119 13.50 16.72 16.63
N PRO A 120 14.15 16.74 17.81
CA PRO A 120 14.15 15.61 18.74
C PRO A 120 12.75 15.10 19.12
N ALA A 121 11.78 16.01 19.24
CA ALA A 121 10.40 15.66 19.61
C ALA A 121 9.72 14.77 18.54
N THR A 122 10.13 14.88 17.27
CA THR A 122 9.64 14.01 16.19
C THR A 122 10.03 12.54 16.44
N TYR A 123 11.25 12.30 16.92
CA TYR A 123 11.70 10.94 17.23
C TYR A 123 11.00 10.39 18.46
N GLU A 124 10.83 11.20 19.50
CA GLU A 124 10.07 10.78 20.68
C GLU A 124 8.63 10.40 20.29
N PHE A 125 7.97 11.22 19.47
CA PHE A 125 6.64 10.94 18.94
C PHE A 125 6.58 9.62 18.16
N ALA A 126 7.49 9.43 17.19
CA ALA A 126 7.57 8.21 16.40
C ALA A 126 7.83 6.97 17.28
N GLN A 127 8.80 7.04 18.19
CA GLN A 127 9.16 5.94 19.09
C GLN A 127 8.01 5.54 20.01
N ASN A 128 7.29 6.52 20.57
CA ASN A 128 6.12 6.29 21.41
C ASN A 128 4.98 5.60 20.64
N ILE A 129 4.73 6.00 19.38
CA ILE A 129 3.76 5.31 18.52
C ILE A 129 4.18 3.86 18.31
N PHE A 130 5.43 3.65 17.88
CA PHE A 130 5.91 2.31 17.58
C PHE A 130 5.98 1.41 18.82
N ASP A 131 6.20 1.96 20.01
CA ASP A 131 6.10 1.21 21.28
C ASP A 131 4.69 0.65 21.51
N GLU A 132 3.64 1.41 21.18
CA GLU A 132 2.26 0.92 21.28
C GLU A 132 1.92 -0.05 20.14
N ILE A 133 2.37 0.22 18.91
CA ILE A 133 2.19 -0.68 17.76
C ILE A 133 2.84 -2.05 18.03
N MET A 134 4.06 -2.08 18.57
CA MET A 134 4.76 -3.34 18.89
C MET A 134 4.06 -4.17 19.98
N GLN A 135 3.19 -3.57 20.79
CA GLN A 135 2.35 -4.30 21.76
C GLN A 135 1.09 -4.91 21.13
N ILE A 136 0.68 -4.42 19.96
CA ILE A 136 -0.48 -4.92 19.21
C ILE A 136 -0.04 -6.00 18.23
N PHE A 137 1.08 -5.77 17.53
CA PHE A 137 1.55 -6.62 16.44
C PHE A 137 2.79 -7.43 16.86
N PRO A 138 2.69 -8.77 16.98
CA PRO A 138 3.81 -9.60 17.41
C PRO A 138 4.90 -9.76 16.34
N SER A 139 4.59 -9.43 15.09
CA SER A 139 5.49 -9.53 13.93
C SER A 139 6.91 -9.07 14.24
N GLN A 140 7.91 -9.82 13.78
CA GLN A 140 9.30 -9.40 13.89
C GLN A 140 9.58 -8.16 13.03
N TYR A 141 8.80 -7.97 11.97
CA TYR A 141 8.90 -6.87 11.04
C TYR A 141 7.99 -5.69 11.41
N ILE A 142 8.48 -4.48 11.16
CA ILE A 142 7.71 -3.23 11.20
C ILE A 142 7.99 -2.47 9.91
N HIS A 143 6.95 -2.04 9.21
CA HIS A 143 7.09 -1.21 8.01
C HIS A 143 7.10 0.27 8.41
N ILE A 144 8.14 1.00 8.05
CA ILE A 144 8.25 2.44 8.32
C ILE A 144 7.73 3.30 7.16
N GLY A 145 7.44 2.70 6.00
CA GLY A 145 7.18 3.41 4.76
C GLY A 145 8.46 4.04 4.22
N GLY A 146 8.51 5.37 4.18
CA GLY A 146 9.68 6.14 3.76
C GLY A 146 9.72 6.49 2.27
N ASP A 147 8.59 6.36 1.58
CA ASP A 147 8.39 6.77 0.20
C ASP A 147 8.00 8.26 0.08
N GLU A 148 8.14 8.79 -1.14
CA GLU A 148 7.52 10.05 -1.56
C GLU A 148 7.73 11.29 -0.62
N VAL A 149 8.90 11.36 0.00
CA VAL A 149 9.22 12.43 0.96
C VAL A 149 9.61 13.74 0.24
N ASP A 150 8.79 14.79 0.37
CA ASP A 150 9.13 16.14 -0.07
C ASP A 150 10.11 16.84 0.91
N ARG A 151 11.39 16.87 0.54
CA ARG A 151 12.49 17.37 1.38
C ARG A 151 12.70 18.89 1.28
N THR A 152 11.88 19.62 0.51
CA THR A 152 12.11 21.05 0.20
C THR A 152 12.11 21.94 1.45
N GLU A 153 11.26 21.65 2.43
CA GLU A 153 11.18 22.43 3.68
C GLU A 153 12.39 22.19 4.59
N TRP A 154 12.98 20.99 4.58
CA TRP A 154 14.19 20.69 5.34
C TRP A 154 15.36 21.56 4.86
N ALA A 155 15.43 21.83 3.56
CA ALA A 155 16.44 22.71 2.97
C ALA A 155 16.37 24.15 3.49
N LYS A 156 15.20 24.59 3.97
CA LYS A 156 14.95 25.93 4.49
C LYS A 156 15.18 26.04 6.00
N SER A 157 15.10 24.94 6.75
CA SER A 157 15.26 24.92 8.20
C SER A 157 16.71 25.17 8.64
N ALA A 158 16.88 26.11 9.58
CA ALA A 158 18.19 26.40 10.17
C ALA A 158 18.67 25.24 11.05
N GLU A 159 17.75 24.59 11.76
CA GLU A 159 18.00 23.41 12.60
C GLU A 159 18.47 22.23 11.76
N CYS A 160 17.88 22.04 10.57
CA CYS A 160 18.33 21.01 9.65
C CYS A 160 19.71 21.28 9.08
N LYS A 161 20.02 22.52 8.70
CA LYS A 161 21.37 22.90 8.26
C LYS A 161 22.41 22.65 9.37
N ALA A 162 22.12 23.10 10.59
CA ALA A 162 22.99 22.89 11.73
C ALA A 162 23.18 21.40 12.08
N MET A 163 22.12 20.59 11.98
CA MET A 163 22.21 19.13 12.16
C MET A 163 23.06 18.50 11.05
N MET A 164 22.86 18.87 9.79
CA MET A 164 23.63 18.32 8.68
C MET A 164 25.13 18.62 8.84
N GLU A 165 25.49 19.83 9.25
CA GLU A 165 26.87 20.20 9.57
C GLU A 165 27.44 19.38 10.75
N ARG A 166 26.69 19.27 11.85
CA ARG A 166 27.12 18.55 13.05
C ARG A 166 27.34 17.06 12.81
N GLU A 167 26.46 16.43 12.03
CA GLU A 167 26.46 14.99 11.77
C GLU A 167 27.22 14.61 10.48
N GLY A 168 27.76 15.60 9.75
CA GLY A 168 28.49 15.38 8.49
C GLY A 168 27.61 14.87 7.33
N ILE A 169 26.32 15.22 7.33
CA ILE A 169 25.34 14.79 6.31
C ILE A 169 25.50 15.68 5.07
N LYS A 170 25.74 15.07 3.91
CA LYS A 170 26.13 15.77 2.68
C LYS A 170 24.98 16.45 1.94
N ASP A 171 23.80 15.85 1.98
CA ASP A 171 22.63 16.31 1.23
C ASP A 171 21.31 15.90 1.91
N LEU A 172 20.19 16.33 1.36
CA LEU A 172 18.86 16.04 1.92
C LEU A 172 18.48 14.56 1.83
N ALA A 173 19.03 13.80 0.87
CA ALA A 173 18.85 12.35 0.81
C ALA A 173 19.56 11.67 1.99
N GLY A 174 20.77 12.12 2.33
CA GLY A 174 21.47 11.73 3.54
C GLY A 174 20.69 12.08 4.82
N LEU A 175 19.99 13.22 4.85
CA LEU A 175 19.16 13.60 6.00
C LEU A 175 17.91 12.70 6.12
N HIS A 176 17.31 12.31 5.00
CA HIS A 176 16.26 11.29 4.98
C HIS A 176 16.78 9.94 5.51
N SER A 177 17.90 9.46 4.97
CA SER A 177 18.58 8.25 5.44
C SER A 177 18.94 8.32 6.93
N TYR A 178 19.33 9.48 7.45
CA TYR A 178 19.61 9.66 8.88
C TYR A 178 18.38 9.37 9.74
N PHE A 179 17.20 9.85 9.35
CA PHE A 179 15.94 9.56 10.04
C PHE A 179 15.64 8.06 10.04
N ILE A 180 15.68 7.43 8.85
CA ILE A 180 15.42 5.99 8.69
C ILE A 180 16.40 5.16 9.53
N ASN A 181 17.70 5.42 9.43
CA ASN A 181 18.72 4.69 10.17
C ASN A 181 18.60 4.88 11.70
N ARG A 182 18.14 6.05 12.16
CA ARG A 182 17.89 6.30 13.59
C ARG A 182 16.68 5.52 14.09
N MET A 183 15.60 5.46 13.32
CA MET A 183 14.42 4.64 13.64
C MET A 183 14.71 3.14 13.54
N GLU A 184 15.52 2.72 12.56
CA GLU A 184 15.97 1.33 12.45
C GLU A 184 16.76 0.88 13.68
N LYS A 185 17.73 1.70 14.15
CA LYS A 185 18.46 1.41 15.39
C LYS A 185 17.51 1.25 16.58
N TYR A 186 16.46 2.07 16.64
CA TYR A 186 15.43 1.94 17.65
C TYR A 186 14.67 0.61 17.53
N PHE A 187 14.22 0.23 16.35
CA PHE A 187 13.53 -1.04 16.12
C PHE A 187 14.42 -2.24 16.43
N ASN A 188 15.67 -2.22 16.00
CA ASN A 188 16.65 -3.26 16.31
C ASN A 188 16.87 -3.41 17.83
N SER A 189 16.89 -2.30 18.58
CA SER A 189 16.98 -2.33 20.06
C SER A 189 15.77 -2.99 20.75
N LYS A 190 14.63 -3.08 20.05
CA LYS A 190 13.41 -3.75 20.49
C LYS A 190 13.27 -5.17 19.88
N GLY A 191 14.31 -5.66 19.20
CA GLY A 191 14.31 -6.97 18.54
C GLY A 191 13.45 -7.02 17.27
N LYS A 192 13.10 -5.86 16.70
CA LYS A 192 12.31 -5.74 15.47
C LYS A 192 13.21 -5.45 14.27
N ARG A 193 12.74 -5.78 13.06
CA ARG A 193 13.40 -5.51 11.79
C ARG A 193 12.59 -4.53 10.96
N LEU A 194 13.26 -3.55 10.37
CA LEU A 194 12.63 -2.55 9.52
C LEU A 194 12.30 -3.13 8.14
N ILE A 195 11.11 -2.82 7.63
CA ILE A 195 10.79 -2.81 6.20
C ILE A 195 10.57 -1.36 5.76
N GLY A 196 11.07 -0.99 4.58
CA GLY A 196 10.79 0.32 3.98
C GLY A 196 10.72 0.23 2.46
N TRP A 197 10.02 1.18 1.85
CA TRP A 197 9.95 1.32 0.39
C TRP A 197 11.33 1.62 -0.20
N ASP A 198 11.58 1.23 -1.45
CA ASP A 198 12.92 1.22 -2.03
C ASP A 198 13.64 2.59 -2.13
N GLU A 199 12.92 3.70 -1.92
CA GLU A 199 13.44 5.03 -1.63
C GLU A 199 14.44 5.05 -0.47
N VAL A 200 14.24 4.22 0.56
CA VAL A 200 15.11 4.23 1.76
C VAL A 200 16.54 3.78 1.47
N ILE A 201 16.81 3.23 0.27
CA ILE A 201 18.17 2.95 -0.19
C ILE A 201 18.95 4.25 -0.44
N GLU A 202 18.26 5.35 -0.78
CA GLU A 202 18.86 6.64 -1.12
C GLU A 202 19.56 7.28 0.09
N GLY A 203 20.90 7.29 0.09
CA GLY A 203 21.72 7.87 1.16
C GLY A 203 22.35 6.84 2.11
N GLY A 204 22.12 5.55 1.88
CA GLY A 204 22.75 4.44 2.58
C GLY A 204 21.85 3.81 3.64
N ILE A 205 21.69 2.49 3.53
CA ILE A 205 20.81 1.69 4.38
C ILE A 205 21.59 0.56 5.06
N SER A 206 21.25 0.25 6.31
CA SER A 206 21.81 -0.91 7.01
C SER A 206 21.44 -2.20 6.30
N THR A 207 22.29 -3.22 6.40
CA THR A 207 22.02 -4.57 5.88
C THR A 207 20.91 -5.30 6.66
N THR A 208 20.55 -4.81 7.85
CA THR A 208 19.46 -5.38 8.66
C THR A 208 18.07 -5.07 8.11
N ALA A 209 17.93 -3.97 7.36
CA ALA A 209 16.68 -3.54 6.74
C ALA A 209 16.24 -4.51 5.64
N THR A 210 14.93 -4.65 5.51
CA THR A 210 14.27 -5.32 4.38
C THR A 210 13.69 -4.26 3.46
N ILE A 211 13.88 -4.42 2.16
CA ILE A 211 13.45 -3.43 1.16
C ILE A 211 12.20 -3.93 0.45
N MET A 212 11.17 -3.10 0.36
CA MET A 212 9.98 -3.34 -0.46
C MET A 212 10.10 -2.56 -1.78
N TYR A 213 10.22 -3.28 -2.90
CA TYR A 213 10.49 -2.68 -4.22
C TYR A 213 9.22 -2.42 -5.01
N TRP A 214 8.95 -1.16 -5.34
CA TRP A 214 7.73 -0.76 -6.05
C TRP A 214 7.98 0.07 -7.32
N ARG A 215 9.06 0.87 -7.37
CA ARG A 215 9.33 1.83 -8.46
C ARG A 215 9.81 1.12 -9.72
N THR A 216 8.89 0.75 -10.60
CA THR A 216 9.20 0.07 -11.88
C THR A 216 10.11 0.90 -12.80
N TRP A 217 10.12 2.22 -12.66
CA TRP A 217 11.03 3.13 -13.38
C TRP A 217 12.45 3.17 -12.79
N VAL A 218 12.70 2.54 -11.64
CA VAL A 218 14.02 2.35 -11.02
C VAL A 218 14.35 0.84 -10.96
N PRO A 219 14.50 0.15 -12.10
CA PRO A 219 14.59 -1.33 -12.15
C PRO A 219 15.83 -1.93 -11.46
N ASP A 220 16.83 -1.11 -11.16
CA ASP A 220 18.06 -1.55 -10.49
C ASP A 220 18.00 -1.45 -8.97
N ALA A 221 16.96 -0.84 -8.37
CA ALA A 221 16.79 -0.75 -6.93
C ALA A 221 16.84 -2.12 -6.20
N PRO A 222 16.08 -3.16 -6.62
CA PRO A 222 16.09 -4.45 -5.91
C PRO A 222 17.43 -5.18 -6.10
N VAL A 223 18.10 -4.95 -7.22
CA VAL A 223 19.44 -5.50 -7.49
C VAL A 223 20.48 -4.88 -6.58
N LYS A 224 20.44 -3.55 -6.39
CA LYS A 224 21.32 -2.82 -5.47
C LYS A 224 21.11 -3.27 -4.03
N ALA A 225 19.86 -3.37 -3.59
CA ALA A 225 19.51 -3.86 -2.25
C ALA A 225 20.03 -5.29 -2.00
N ALA A 226 19.77 -6.21 -2.94
CA ALA A 226 20.23 -7.59 -2.84
C ALA A 226 21.76 -7.68 -2.75
N LYS A 227 22.49 -6.92 -3.59
CA LYS A 227 23.97 -6.88 -3.56
C LYS A 227 24.54 -6.20 -2.33
N ASN A 228 23.79 -5.32 -1.69
CA ASN A 228 24.13 -4.74 -0.39
C ASN A 228 23.88 -5.72 0.77
N GLY A 229 23.28 -6.89 0.52
CA GLY A 229 22.97 -7.90 1.54
C GLY A 229 21.61 -7.72 2.22
N ASN A 230 20.76 -6.82 1.72
CA ASN A 230 19.41 -6.64 2.22
C ASN A 230 18.47 -7.74 1.70
N SER A 231 17.50 -8.13 2.52
CA SER A 231 16.34 -8.89 2.04
C SER A 231 15.42 -7.97 1.22
N VAL A 232 14.78 -8.52 0.19
CA VAL A 232 13.92 -7.76 -0.73
C VAL A 232 12.56 -8.46 -0.90
N ILE A 233 11.49 -7.68 -0.76
CA ILE A 233 10.12 -8.06 -1.07
C ILE A 233 9.71 -7.33 -2.36
N MET A 234 9.26 -8.07 -3.37
CA MET A 234 8.92 -7.49 -4.66
C MET A 234 7.45 -7.07 -4.71
N THR A 235 7.20 -5.78 -4.93
CA THR A 235 5.84 -5.21 -5.06
C THR A 235 5.75 -4.20 -6.22
N PRO A 236 6.29 -4.50 -7.41
CA PRO A 236 6.33 -3.51 -8.50
C PRO A 236 4.94 -3.04 -8.91
N GLY A 237 4.82 -1.76 -9.25
CA GLY A 237 3.62 -1.12 -9.80
C GLY A 237 2.85 -2.05 -10.77
N GLU A 238 3.46 -2.38 -11.90
CA GLU A 238 2.94 -3.43 -12.78
C GLU A 238 3.73 -4.74 -12.56
N PRO A 239 3.09 -5.89 -12.34
CA PRO A 239 1.63 -6.13 -12.35
C PRO A 239 0.99 -6.19 -10.95
N LEU A 240 1.67 -5.73 -9.88
CA LEU A 240 1.26 -6.01 -8.49
C LEU A 240 0.51 -4.88 -7.78
N TYR A 241 0.23 -3.75 -8.44
CA TYR A 241 -0.68 -2.72 -7.92
C TYR A 241 -2.12 -3.09 -8.27
N PHE A 242 -2.83 -3.58 -7.27
CA PHE A 242 -4.20 -4.06 -7.39
C PHE A 242 -5.25 -2.95 -7.22
N ASP A 243 -4.85 -1.70 -7.14
CA ASP A 243 -5.70 -0.52 -7.29
C ASP A 243 -5.85 -0.09 -8.76
N TYR A 244 -4.98 -0.56 -9.66
CA TYR A 244 -5.13 -0.32 -11.09
C TYR A 244 -6.30 -1.14 -11.67
N PRO A 245 -7.12 -0.54 -12.57
CA PRO A 245 -8.23 -1.25 -13.22
C PRO A 245 -7.76 -2.53 -13.91
N ALA A 246 -8.36 -3.66 -13.54
CA ALA A 246 -8.05 -4.94 -14.15
C ALA A 246 -8.74 -5.12 -15.51
N ASP A 247 -8.00 -5.67 -16.46
CA ASP A 247 -8.40 -6.04 -17.82
C ASP A 247 -8.21 -7.55 -18.08
N GLN A 248 -8.47 -7.99 -19.31
CA GLN A 248 -8.35 -9.39 -19.74
C GLN A 248 -6.92 -9.95 -19.59
N TYR A 249 -5.90 -9.09 -19.52
CA TYR A 249 -4.50 -9.49 -19.41
C TYR A 249 -3.99 -9.50 -17.97
N SER A 250 -4.72 -8.91 -17.03
CA SER A 250 -4.25 -8.70 -15.66
C SER A 250 -3.91 -10.01 -14.94
N ILE A 251 -4.78 -11.02 -15.03
CA ILE A 251 -4.50 -12.36 -14.46
C ILE A 251 -3.26 -12.99 -15.10
N TYR A 252 -3.14 -12.89 -16.43
CA TYR A 252 -2.00 -13.43 -17.16
C TYR A 252 -0.68 -12.78 -16.71
N LYS A 253 -0.65 -11.45 -16.63
CA LYS A 253 0.54 -10.70 -16.22
C LYS A 253 0.96 -11.03 -14.79
N VAL A 254 0.01 -11.11 -13.85
CA VAL A 254 0.30 -11.50 -12.47
C VAL A 254 0.83 -12.94 -12.40
N TYR A 255 0.21 -13.88 -13.13
CA TYR A 255 0.65 -15.28 -13.13
C TYR A 255 2.08 -15.46 -13.67
N HIS A 256 2.45 -14.69 -14.70
CA HIS A 256 3.76 -14.77 -15.34
C HIS A 256 4.81 -13.84 -14.72
N PHE A 257 4.47 -13.12 -13.64
CA PHE A 257 5.40 -12.26 -12.94
C PHE A 257 6.58 -13.07 -12.38
N ASN A 258 7.82 -12.72 -12.74
CA ASN A 258 9.01 -13.30 -12.13
C ASN A 258 9.57 -12.37 -11.05
N PRO A 259 9.50 -12.76 -9.75
CA PRO A 259 10.01 -11.93 -8.68
C PRO A 259 11.54 -11.83 -8.67
N ILE A 260 12.26 -12.75 -9.31
CA ILE A 260 13.73 -12.75 -9.28
C ILE A 260 14.27 -11.92 -10.46
N PRO A 261 14.95 -10.78 -10.22
CA PRO A 261 15.56 -10.00 -11.29
C PRO A 261 16.63 -10.81 -12.03
N ALA A 262 16.61 -10.77 -13.36
CA ALA A 262 17.55 -11.52 -14.21
C ALA A 262 19.02 -11.13 -14.02
N LYS A 263 19.29 -9.96 -13.43
CA LYS A 263 20.65 -9.46 -13.14
C LYS A 263 21.28 -10.09 -11.89
N LEU A 264 20.53 -10.86 -11.10
CA LEU A 264 21.03 -11.53 -9.90
C LEU A 264 21.55 -12.93 -10.24
N ASN A 265 22.70 -13.28 -9.66
CA ASN A 265 23.17 -14.67 -9.69
C ASN A 265 22.38 -15.54 -8.68
N LYS A 266 22.63 -16.86 -8.66
CA LYS A 266 21.90 -17.80 -7.80
C LYS A 266 22.00 -17.50 -6.30
N GLU A 267 23.15 -17.00 -5.85
CA GLU A 267 23.36 -16.66 -4.44
C GLU A 267 22.69 -15.33 -4.08
N GLU A 268 22.86 -14.30 -4.92
CA GLU A 268 22.20 -13.00 -4.75
C GLU A 268 20.68 -13.12 -4.83
N ALA A 269 20.15 -14.04 -5.65
CA ALA A 269 18.72 -14.29 -5.77
C ALA A 269 18.05 -14.74 -4.46
N LYS A 270 18.81 -15.30 -3.51
CA LYS A 270 18.30 -15.67 -2.17
C LYS A 270 17.92 -14.45 -1.33
N ALA A 271 18.40 -13.27 -1.69
CA ALA A 271 17.99 -12.02 -1.05
C ALA A 271 16.53 -11.66 -1.37
N ILE A 272 15.98 -12.16 -2.49
CA ILE A 272 14.56 -11.98 -2.82
C ILE A 272 13.74 -12.98 -1.99
N ILE A 273 13.09 -12.49 -0.94
CA ILE A 273 12.41 -13.34 0.05
C ILE A 273 10.92 -13.53 -0.23
N GLY A 274 10.35 -12.79 -1.19
CA GLY A 274 8.95 -12.92 -1.57
C GLY A 274 8.46 -11.81 -2.48
N ALA A 275 7.14 -11.79 -2.70
CA ALA A 275 6.45 -10.71 -3.39
C ALA A 275 5.08 -10.46 -2.75
N GLN A 276 4.52 -9.27 -2.98
CA GLN A 276 3.22 -8.85 -2.48
C GLN A 276 2.51 -8.00 -3.53
N ALA A 277 1.18 -8.11 -3.58
CA ALA A 277 0.34 -7.15 -4.29
C ALA A 277 -0.16 -6.08 -3.34
N ASN A 278 -0.10 -4.82 -3.77
CA ASN A 278 -0.53 -3.66 -3.01
C ASN A 278 -1.94 -3.26 -3.44
N ILE A 279 -2.74 -2.71 -2.54
CA ILE A 279 -4.05 -2.15 -2.86
C ILE A 279 -4.21 -0.78 -2.21
N TRP A 280 -3.99 0.26 -2.98
CA TRP A 280 -4.19 1.65 -2.57
C TRP A 280 -5.67 2.04 -2.71
N SER A 281 -6.17 2.89 -1.80
CA SER A 281 -7.60 3.06 -1.58
C SER A 281 -8.16 4.42 -2.00
N GLU A 282 -7.51 5.14 -2.91
CA GLU A 282 -7.95 6.45 -3.40
C GLU A 282 -9.31 6.35 -4.11
N ALA A 283 -9.50 5.27 -4.86
CA ALA A 283 -10.71 5.01 -5.66
C ALA A 283 -11.43 3.72 -5.27
N ILE A 284 -11.25 3.27 -4.02
CA ILE A 284 -11.80 2.03 -3.46
C ILE A 284 -12.55 2.36 -2.16
N PRO A 285 -13.80 2.85 -2.25
CA PRO A 285 -14.51 3.38 -1.10
C PRO A 285 -15.25 2.32 -0.26
N THR A 286 -15.23 1.05 -0.68
CA THR A 286 -15.94 -0.06 -0.01
C THR A 286 -15.15 -1.36 -0.06
N GLU A 287 -15.43 -2.27 0.87
CA GLU A 287 -14.88 -3.64 0.87
C GLU A 287 -15.29 -4.40 -0.40
N SER A 288 -16.53 -4.23 -0.86
CA SER A 288 -17.03 -4.81 -2.11
C SER A 288 -16.18 -4.39 -3.31
N ARG A 289 -15.84 -3.09 -3.41
CA ARG A 289 -14.95 -2.60 -4.46
C ARG A 289 -13.54 -3.18 -4.31
N ALA A 290 -13.03 -3.31 -3.08
CA ALA A 290 -11.73 -3.92 -2.83
C ALA A 290 -11.70 -5.38 -3.32
N ASP A 291 -12.70 -6.18 -2.96
CA ASP A 291 -12.89 -7.55 -3.43
C ASP A 291 -12.84 -7.62 -4.96
N TYR A 292 -13.56 -6.75 -5.65
CA TYR A 292 -13.58 -6.71 -7.11
C TYR A 292 -12.20 -6.42 -7.68
N MET A 293 -11.45 -5.57 -6.99
CA MET A 293 -10.14 -5.13 -7.43
C MET A 293 -9.09 -6.21 -7.26
N PHE A 294 -9.04 -6.96 -6.15
CA PHE A 294 -8.02 -8.00 -5.98
C PHE A 294 -8.46 -9.40 -6.41
N MET A 295 -9.77 -9.71 -6.44
CA MET A 295 -10.25 -11.02 -6.89
C MET A 295 -10.69 -11.01 -8.36
N PRO A 296 -10.27 -12.01 -9.16
CA PRO A 296 -9.54 -13.21 -8.75
C PRO A 296 -8.02 -13.13 -8.90
N ARG A 297 -7.44 -12.00 -9.32
CA ARG A 297 -6.00 -11.91 -9.65
C ARG A 297 -5.07 -12.23 -8.48
N MET A 298 -5.51 -12.07 -7.24
CA MET A 298 -4.78 -12.52 -6.05
C MET A 298 -4.50 -14.04 -6.08
N THR A 299 -5.39 -14.84 -6.65
CA THR A 299 -5.18 -16.29 -6.79
C THR A 299 -4.06 -16.64 -7.78
N ALA A 300 -3.82 -15.79 -8.79
CA ALA A 300 -2.69 -15.94 -9.71
C ALA A 300 -1.36 -15.66 -9.00
N LEU A 301 -1.31 -14.62 -8.16
CA LEU A 301 -0.12 -14.32 -7.38
C LEU A 301 0.17 -15.44 -6.38
N ALA A 302 -0.85 -15.93 -5.67
CA ALA A 302 -0.70 -17.03 -4.73
C ALA A 302 -0.14 -18.30 -5.40
N GLU A 303 -0.69 -18.70 -6.56
CA GLU A 303 -0.18 -19.84 -7.33
C GLU A 303 1.26 -19.59 -7.81
N ARG A 304 1.57 -18.36 -8.26
CA ARG A 304 2.91 -18.01 -8.74
C ARG A 304 3.95 -18.09 -7.63
N LEU A 305 3.67 -17.56 -6.44
CA LEU A 305 4.62 -17.55 -5.32
C LEU A 305 4.76 -18.92 -4.65
N TRP A 306 3.70 -19.74 -4.67
CA TRP A 306 3.72 -21.05 -4.04
C TRP A 306 4.27 -22.16 -4.95
N ASN A 307 3.85 -22.22 -6.21
CA ASN A 307 4.21 -23.29 -7.15
C ASN A 307 5.43 -22.94 -8.01
N GLY A 308 5.72 -21.65 -8.23
CA GLY A 308 6.91 -21.16 -8.96
C GLY A 308 6.94 -21.44 -10.47
N LYS A 309 6.00 -22.22 -11.01
CA LYS A 309 5.97 -22.72 -12.39
C LYS A 309 5.05 -21.90 -13.30
N ALA A 310 5.63 -21.16 -14.24
CA ALA A 310 4.89 -20.33 -15.19
C ALA A 310 4.21 -21.15 -16.29
N GLU A 311 4.70 -22.35 -16.58
CA GLU A 311 4.25 -23.23 -17.66
C GLU A 311 2.83 -23.81 -17.45
N ASN A 312 2.25 -23.68 -16.26
CA ASN A 312 0.97 -24.29 -15.88
C ASN A 312 -0.25 -23.36 -16.03
N TYR A 313 -0.14 -22.26 -16.79
CA TYR A 313 -1.20 -21.25 -16.86
C TYR A 313 -2.57 -21.79 -17.32
N ASP A 314 -2.62 -22.60 -18.39
CA ASP A 314 -3.88 -23.19 -18.87
C ASP A 314 -4.53 -24.11 -17.85
N SER A 315 -3.69 -24.84 -17.09
CA SER A 315 -4.16 -25.68 -15.98
C SER A 315 -4.71 -24.83 -14.84
N TYR A 316 -4.03 -23.73 -14.51
CA TYR A 316 -4.51 -22.76 -13.53
C TYR A 316 -5.86 -22.16 -13.93
N LEU A 317 -6.05 -21.75 -15.19
CA LEU A 317 -7.33 -21.19 -15.66
C LEU A 317 -8.49 -22.17 -15.49
N LYS A 318 -8.28 -23.47 -15.77
CA LYS A 318 -9.29 -24.51 -15.53
C LYS A 318 -9.66 -24.63 -14.04
N ARG A 319 -8.67 -24.51 -13.14
CA ARG A 319 -8.92 -24.54 -11.68
C ARG A 319 -9.57 -23.25 -11.19
N LEU A 320 -9.21 -22.11 -11.78
CA LEU A 320 -9.81 -20.81 -11.48
C LEU A 320 -11.31 -20.81 -11.79
N THR A 321 -11.74 -21.42 -12.90
CA THR A 321 -13.17 -21.60 -13.21
C THR A 321 -13.94 -22.24 -12.04
N ALA A 322 -13.36 -23.22 -11.37
CA ALA A 322 -13.98 -23.85 -10.21
C ALA A 322 -13.96 -22.96 -8.94
N GLN A 323 -13.04 -22.00 -8.82
CA GLN A 323 -12.97 -21.10 -7.67
C GLN A 323 -14.11 -20.09 -7.64
N TYR A 324 -14.71 -19.71 -8.77
CA TYR A 324 -15.81 -18.76 -8.79
C TYR A 324 -17.00 -19.22 -7.92
N LYS A 325 -17.36 -20.50 -7.96
CA LYS A 325 -18.40 -21.07 -7.08
C LYS A 325 -18.06 -20.98 -5.60
N ARG A 326 -16.77 -21.06 -5.26
CA ARG A 326 -16.31 -20.87 -3.89
C ARG A 326 -16.39 -19.40 -3.49
N LEU A 327 -16.01 -18.48 -4.38
CA LEU A 327 -16.12 -17.04 -4.15
C LEU A 327 -17.59 -16.62 -3.97
N ASP A 328 -18.51 -17.19 -4.75
CA ASP A 328 -19.97 -17.04 -4.56
C ASP A 328 -20.41 -17.50 -3.16
N ALA A 329 -19.98 -18.70 -2.73
CA ALA A 329 -20.32 -19.25 -1.42
C ALA A 329 -19.74 -18.41 -0.27
N LEU A 330 -18.59 -17.76 -0.48
CA LEU A 330 -17.96 -16.83 0.45
C LEU A 330 -18.52 -15.41 0.36
N LYS A 331 -19.41 -15.13 -0.60
CA LYS A 331 -20.01 -13.81 -0.87
C LYS A 331 -18.97 -12.73 -1.18
N VAL A 332 -17.90 -13.09 -1.88
CA VAL A 332 -16.86 -12.16 -2.33
C VAL A 332 -17.36 -11.43 -3.59
N HIS A 333 -17.26 -10.10 -3.64
CA HIS A 333 -17.67 -9.31 -4.82
C HIS A 333 -16.56 -9.27 -5.88
N TYR A 334 -16.28 -10.39 -6.53
CA TYR A 334 -15.15 -10.53 -7.45
C TYR A 334 -15.42 -10.00 -8.87
N ARG A 335 -14.36 -9.70 -9.62
CA ARG A 335 -14.44 -9.38 -11.05
C ARG A 335 -14.71 -10.63 -11.90
N LEU A 336 -15.72 -10.55 -12.76
CA LEU A 336 -15.98 -11.58 -13.78
C LEU A 336 -14.93 -11.53 -14.92
N PRO A 337 -14.60 -12.66 -15.56
CA PRO A 337 -13.77 -12.67 -16.75
C PRO A 337 -14.42 -11.87 -17.88
N ASP A 338 -13.58 -11.26 -18.72
CA ASP A 338 -14.05 -10.47 -19.86
C ASP A 338 -14.69 -11.37 -20.91
N ILE A 339 -15.64 -10.79 -21.66
CA ILE A 339 -16.29 -11.46 -22.78
C ILE A 339 -15.34 -11.40 -24.00
N PRO A 340 -14.88 -12.54 -24.53
CA PRO A 340 -13.96 -12.54 -25.66
C PRO A 340 -14.56 -11.88 -26.90
N GLY A 341 -13.77 -11.06 -27.59
CA GLY A 341 -14.16 -10.43 -28.86
C GLY A 341 -15.09 -9.22 -28.73
N ILE A 342 -15.37 -8.75 -27.50
CA ILE A 342 -16.08 -7.49 -27.26
C ILE A 342 -15.06 -6.38 -27.03
N VAL A 343 -15.18 -5.30 -27.80
CA VAL A 343 -14.44 -4.05 -27.64
C VAL A 343 -15.37 -2.96 -27.12
N THR A 344 -14.80 -1.93 -26.49
CA THR A 344 -15.56 -0.84 -25.86
C THR A 344 -16.45 -0.09 -26.84
N GLU A 345 -16.00 0.09 -28.09
CA GLU A 345 -16.74 0.76 -29.14
C GLU A 345 -16.68 -0.06 -30.43
N ASN A 346 -17.84 -0.27 -31.05
CA ASN A 346 -17.94 -0.81 -32.39
C ASN A 346 -18.65 0.20 -33.28
N ILE A 347 -18.07 0.49 -34.44
CA ILE A 347 -18.68 1.34 -35.47
C ILE A 347 -19.16 0.44 -36.60
N PHE A 348 -20.47 0.48 -36.86
CA PHE A 348 -21.10 -0.28 -37.94
C PHE A 348 -21.62 0.67 -39.00
N THR A 349 -21.32 0.41 -40.27
CA THR A 349 -21.80 1.22 -41.41
C THR A 349 -23.18 0.81 -41.91
N ASP A 350 -23.64 -0.39 -41.54
CA ASP A 350 -24.94 -0.95 -41.94
C ASP A 350 -25.53 -1.89 -40.87
N LYS A 351 -25.29 -3.21 -40.97
CA LYS A 351 -25.79 -4.24 -40.07
C LYS A 351 -24.64 -5.15 -39.67
N ALA A 352 -24.57 -5.45 -38.38
CA ALA A 352 -23.62 -6.42 -37.85
C ALA A 352 -24.32 -7.46 -36.98
N VAL A 353 -23.75 -8.67 -36.96
CA VAL A 353 -24.17 -9.74 -36.06
C VAL A 353 -23.07 -9.93 -35.03
N LEU A 354 -23.38 -9.65 -33.77
CA LEU A 354 -22.46 -9.88 -32.67
C LEU A 354 -22.67 -11.29 -32.09
N THR A 355 -21.71 -12.17 -32.32
CA THR A 355 -21.72 -13.53 -31.73
C THR A 355 -20.94 -13.54 -30.44
N ILE A 356 -21.63 -13.73 -29.31
CA ILE A 356 -21.02 -13.70 -27.99
C ILE A 356 -20.74 -15.12 -27.47
N LYS A 357 -19.48 -15.41 -27.16
CA LYS A 357 -19.08 -16.66 -26.49
C LYS A 357 -19.03 -16.44 -24.98
N LYS A 358 -19.70 -17.31 -24.23
CA LYS A 358 -19.63 -17.30 -22.76
C LYS A 358 -18.21 -17.61 -22.29
N PRO A 359 -17.62 -16.81 -21.38
CA PRO A 359 -16.34 -17.14 -20.77
C PRO A 359 -16.40 -18.43 -19.94
N MET A 360 -17.52 -18.68 -19.26
CA MET A 360 -17.79 -19.90 -18.49
C MET A 360 -19.17 -20.46 -18.82
N ALA A 361 -19.32 -21.78 -18.82
CA ALA A 361 -20.54 -22.45 -19.29
C ALA A 361 -21.80 -22.08 -18.47
N ASP A 362 -21.62 -21.86 -17.17
CA ASP A 362 -22.66 -21.51 -16.20
C ASP A 362 -22.96 -20.00 -16.11
N MET A 363 -22.27 -19.16 -16.88
CA MET A 363 -22.59 -17.73 -16.92
C MET A 363 -23.90 -17.42 -17.65
N THR A 364 -24.62 -16.45 -17.11
CA THR A 364 -25.74 -15.81 -17.80
C THR A 364 -25.28 -14.48 -18.39
N ILE A 365 -25.39 -14.33 -19.71
CA ILE A 365 -25.12 -13.07 -20.40
C ILE A 365 -26.46 -12.35 -20.56
N ARG A 366 -26.50 -11.09 -20.12
CA ARG A 366 -27.63 -10.17 -20.33
C ARG A 366 -27.14 -9.06 -21.25
N TYR A 367 -27.98 -8.62 -22.18
CA TYR A 367 -27.65 -7.54 -23.11
C TYR A 367 -28.83 -6.58 -23.22
N THR A 368 -28.53 -5.33 -23.56
CA THR A 368 -29.48 -4.28 -23.91
C THR A 368 -28.94 -3.58 -25.14
N THR A 369 -29.81 -3.28 -26.11
CA THR A 369 -29.47 -2.58 -27.36
C THR A 369 -29.82 -1.11 -27.29
#